data_AF-A0A133MKZ2-F1
#
_entry.id   AF-A0A133MKZ2-F1
#
_cell.length_a   1.000
_cell.length_b   1.000
_cell.length_c   1.000
_cell.angle_alpha   90.00
_cell.angle_beta   90.00
_cell.angle_gamma   90.00
#
_symmetry.space_group_name_H-M   'P 1'
#
loop_
_entity.id
_entity.type
_entity.pdbx_description
1 polymer ?
#
loop_
_entity_poly.entity_id
_entity_poly.type
_entity_poly.pdbx_seq_one_letter_code
_entity_poly.pdbx_strand_id
1 'polypeptide(L)'
;NTKIKVTTNFIKRYDYNNIYNIYLDIFKRNNNEKFRQTLTTKKTSLLYELYIFIIVKNIFEELGFEWISGWLKSKLDRYTCDLESGEAIILKKDNYKLEIIYDRFINRVRDIKGRNISEVVSNRERRRPDILINFYENNIFIKSLVIEVKYRKKGNIYNKNIETDVMNQLIAYREFDYYDASSKNNKVSKQRVVEKIIAIFPSNDIKDYYVDETYYFQFIPIKPLEKSVTPLGYEILYKQLEEFVN
;
A
#
# COMPACT_ATOMS: atom_id res chain seq x y z
N ASN A 1 29.60 -28.85 -15.55
CA ASN A 1 29.00 -27.60 -15.04
C ASN A 1 27.73 -27.24 -15.80
N THR A 2 26.63 -27.92 -15.50
CA THR A 2 25.30 -27.66 -16.06
C THR A 2 24.67 -26.49 -15.31
N LYS A 3 24.74 -25.28 -15.88
CA LYS A 3 23.96 -24.13 -15.40
C LYS A 3 22.48 -24.43 -15.67
N ILE A 4 21.78 -24.91 -14.63
CA ILE A 4 20.31 -25.03 -14.67
C ILE A 4 19.75 -23.61 -14.80
N LYS A 5 19.23 -23.29 -16.00
CA LYS A 5 18.40 -22.10 -16.21
C LYS A 5 17.10 -22.32 -15.44
N VAL A 6 17.05 -21.87 -14.19
CA VAL A 6 15.80 -21.82 -13.42
C VAL A 6 14.84 -20.92 -14.19
N THR A 7 13.81 -21.52 -14.77
CA THR A 7 12.83 -20.79 -15.58
C THR A 7 12.09 -19.80 -14.69
N THR A 8 11.82 -18.59 -15.20
CA THR A 8 11.05 -17.54 -14.51
C THR A 8 9.68 -18.03 -14.02
N ASN A 9 9.13 -19.07 -14.64
CA ASN A 9 7.89 -19.73 -14.22
C ASN A 9 8.04 -20.50 -12.90
N PHE A 10 9.22 -21.06 -12.62
CA PHE A 10 9.50 -21.76 -11.37
C PHE A 10 9.63 -20.79 -10.19
N ILE A 11 10.32 -19.66 -10.39
CA ILE A 11 10.44 -18.58 -9.39
C ILE A 11 9.07 -17.97 -9.10
N LYS A 12 8.27 -17.68 -10.14
CA LYS A 12 6.89 -17.19 -9.98
C LYS A 12 6.01 -18.15 -9.16
N ARG A 13 6.11 -19.46 -9.38
CA ARG A 13 5.35 -20.47 -8.63
C ARG A 13 5.81 -20.60 -7.17
N TYR A 14 7.11 -20.46 -6.93
CA TYR A 14 7.71 -20.51 -5.60
C TYR A 14 7.36 -19.27 -4.75
N ASP A 15 7.55 -18.06 -5.30
CA ASP A 15 7.17 -16.82 -4.62
C ASP A 15 5.64 -16.73 -4.41
N TYR A 16 4.86 -17.24 -5.37
CA TYR A 16 3.41 -17.36 -5.23
C TYR A 16 3.02 -18.29 -4.08
N ASN A 17 3.57 -19.51 -4.01
CA ASN A 17 3.29 -20.45 -2.94
C ASN A 17 3.69 -19.89 -1.58
N ASN A 18 4.79 -19.15 -1.50
CA ASN A 18 5.24 -18.53 -0.27
C ASN A 18 4.33 -17.38 0.18
N ILE A 19 3.97 -16.46 -0.72
CA ILE A 19 3.00 -15.39 -0.42
C ILE A 19 1.63 -15.97 -0.06
N TYR A 20 1.19 -16.99 -0.79
CA TYR A 20 -0.04 -17.72 -0.54
C TYR A 20 -0.04 -18.38 0.84
N ASN A 21 1.04 -19.08 1.20
CA ASN A 21 1.16 -19.71 2.52
C ASN A 21 1.22 -18.69 3.65
N ILE A 22 1.89 -17.55 3.45
CA ILE A 22 1.90 -16.46 4.43
C ILE A 22 0.49 -15.88 4.60
N TYR A 23 -0.25 -15.70 3.51
CA TYR A 23 -1.65 -15.29 3.58
C TYR A 23 -2.48 -16.33 4.34
N LEU A 24 -2.35 -17.63 4.03
CA LEU A 24 -3.02 -18.68 4.80
C LEU A 24 -2.64 -18.66 6.29
N ASP A 25 -1.39 -18.33 6.61
CA ASP A 25 -0.88 -18.28 7.98
C ASP A 25 -1.38 -17.06 8.76
N ILE A 26 -1.46 -15.89 8.12
CA ILE A 26 -2.08 -14.68 8.69
C ILE A 26 -3.56 -14.93 8.96
N PHE A 27 -4.24 -15.70 8.10
CA PHE A 27 -5.65 -16.00 8.20
C PHE A 27 -5.96 -17.41 8.75
N LYS A 28 -5.01 -18.04 9.47
CA LYS A 28 -5.07 -19.41 10.04
C LYS A 28 -6.30 -19.70 10.92
N ARG A 29 -7.13 -18.70 11.22
CA ARG A 29 -8.41 -18.85 11.91
C ARG A 29 -9.59 -19.26 11.02
N ASN A 30 -9.44 -19.32 9.70
CA ASN A 30 -10.51 -19.79 8.80
C ASN A 30 -10.21 -21.14 8.15
N ASN A 31 -10.87 -22.19 8.64
CA ASN A 31 -10.98 -23.49 7.97
C ASN A 31 -11.94 -23.47 6.76
N ASN A 32 -12.11 -22.33 6.08
CA ASN A 32 -13.07 -22.20 5.00
C ASN A 32 -12.43 -22.62 3.66
N GLU A 33 -12.80 -23.77 3.10
CA GLU A 33 -12.27 -24.24 1.81
C GLU A 33 -12.50 -23.25 0.67
N LYS A 34 -13.58 -22.47 0.71
CA LYS A 34 -13.85 -21.39 -0.27
C LYS A 34 -12.82 -20.26 -0.19
N PHE A 35 -12.30 -19.97 0.99
CA PHE A 35 -11.23 -18.98 1.19
C PHE A 35 -9.93 -19.40 0.49
N ARG A 36 -9.56 -20.67 0.62
CA ARG A 36 -8.39 -21.24 -0.07
C ARG A 36 -8.55 -21.22 -1.59
N GLN A 37 -9.73 -21.57 -2.11
CA GLN A 37 -10.02 -21.59 -3.55
C GLN A 37 -10.02 -20.19 -4.20
N THR A 38 -10.45 -19.15 -3.47
CA THR A 38 -10.41 -17.77 -4.02
C THR A 38 -8.98 -17.25 -4.17
N LEU A 39 -8.08 -17.62 -3.27
CA LEU A 39 -6.67 -17.23 -3.35
C LEU A 39 -5.94 -17.90 -4.50
N THR A 40 -6.22 -19.16 -4.80
CA THR A 40 -5.54 -19.93 -5.87
C THR A 40 -5.78 -19.38 -7.28
N THR A 41 -6.78 -18.51 -7.46
CA THR A 41 -7.12 -17.89 -8.75
C THR A 41 -6.54 -16.49 -8.94
N LYS A 42 -5.94 -15.88 -7.90
CA LYS A 42 -5.40 -14.52 -7.98
C LYS A 42 -4.05 -14.50 -8.69
N LYS A 43 -3.75 -13.39 -9.39
CA LYS A 43 -2.42 -13.16 -9.98
C LYS A 43 -1.39 -12.95 -8.87
N THR A 44 -0.15 -13.38 -9.07
CA THR A 44 0.94 -13.18 -8.10
C THR A 44 1.16 -11.71 -7.74
N SER A 45 0.97 -10.79 -8.69
CA SER A 45 1.08 -9.35 -8.43
C SER A 45 0.05 -8.88 -7.39
N LEU A 46 -1.21 -9.32 -7.54
CA LEU A 46 -2.27 -9.00 -6.60
C LEU A 46 -2.02 -9.62 -5.22
N LEU A 47 -1.56 -10.87 -5.17
CA LEU A 47 -1.19 -11.48 -3.88
C LEU A 47 -0.05 -10.72 -3.19
N TYR A 48 0.91 -10.23 -3.97
CA TYR A 48 2.01 -9.42 -3.44
C TYR A 48 1.51 -8.05 -2.94
N GLU A 49 0.63 -7.37 -3.67
CA GLU A 49 -0.05 -6.14 -3.21
C GLU A 49 -0.77 -6.35 -1.87
N LEU A 50 -1.58 -7.40 -1.77
CA LEU A 50 -2.29 -7.77 -0.53
C LEU A 50 -1.32 -8.09 0.61
N TYR A 51 -0.22 -8.78 0.32
CA TYR A 51 0.82 -9.07 1.31
C TYR A 51 1.46 -7.80 1.86
N ILE A 52 1.81 -6.85 0.99
CA ILE A 52 2.35 -5.55 1.40
C ILE A 52 1.32 -4.77 2.23
N PHE A 53 0.05 -4.76 1.84
CA PHE A 53 -1.00 -4.12 2.63
C PHE A 53 -1.06 -4.66 4.07
N ILE A 54 -0.95 -5.98 4.24
CA ILE A 54 -0.95 -6.59 5.58
C ILE A 54 0.32 -6.21 6.37
N ILE A 55 1.50 -6.21 5.75
CA ILE A 55 2.73 -5.74 6.41
C ILE A 55 2.56 -4.32 6.92
N VAL A 56 2.06 -3.41 6.08
CA VAL A 56 1.83 -2.01 6.43
C VAL A 56 0.88 -1.89 7.62
N LYS A 57 -0.24 -2.62 7.60
CA LYS A 57 -1.17 -2.68 8.74
C LYS A 57 -0.47 -3.15 10.01
N ASN A 58 0.27 -4.26 9.95
CA ASN A 58 0.93 -4.85 11.12
C ASN A 58 2.00 -3.93 11.70
N ILE A 59 2.76 -3.21 10.86
CA ILE A 59 3.71 -2.19 11.33
C ILE A 59 2.98 -1.11 12.15
N PHE A 60 1.82 -0.63 11.69
CA PHE A 60 1.07 0.35 12.46
C PHE A 60 0.52 -0.21 13.78
N GLU A 61 0.13 -1.49 13.82
CA GLU A 61 -0.23 -2.15 15.07
C GLU A 61 0.96 -2.26 16.03
N GLU A 62 2.16 -2.58 15.52
CA GLU A 62 3.41 -2.57 16.30
C GLU A 62 3.78 -1.16 16.80
N LEU A 63 3.42 -0.11 16.07
CA LEU A 63 3.54 1.30 16.49
C LEU A 63 2.46 1.72 17.51
N GLY A 64 1.57 0.80 17.91
CA GLY A 64 0.55 1.00 18.93
C GLY A 64 -0.79 1.49 18.41
N PHE A 65 -1.06 1.44 17.09
CA PHE A 65 -2.37 1.73 16.56
C PHE A 65 -3.29 0.50 16.63
N GLU A 66 -4.48 0.68 17.17
CA GLU A 66 -5.50 -0.36 17.24
C GLU A 66 -6.41 -0.31 16.02
N TRP A 67 -6.68 -1.46 15.42
CA TRP A 67 -7.62 -1.55 14.31
C TRP A 67 -9.07 -1.52 14.80
N ILE A 68 -9.75 -0.40 14.55
CA ILE A 68 -11.08 -0.14 15.12
C ILE A 68 -12.24 -0.42 14.16
N SER A 69 -12.07 -0.25 12.85
CA SER A 69 -13.15 -0.46 11.87
C SER A 69 -12.63 -0.69 10.43
N GLY A 70 -13.54 -1.00 9.51
CA GLY A 70 -13.25 -1.31 8.11
C GLY A 70 -13.76 -2.70 7.71
N TRP A 71 -13.81 -2.98 6.40
CA TRP A 71 -14.40 -4.18 5.81
C TRP A 71 -13.97 -5.49 6.47
N LEU A 72 -12.67 -5.61 6.73
CA LEU A 72 -12.07 -6.81 7.31
C LEU A 72 -12.54 -7.06 8.77
N LYS A 73 -13.10 -6.07 9.48
CA LYS A 73 -13.57 -6.18 10.89
C LYS A 73 -15.10 -6.32 10.99
N SER A 74 -15.85 -5.74 10.06
CA SER A 74 -17.32 -5.70 10.10
C SER A 74 -18.00 -6.98 9.62
N LYS A 75 -17.28 -7.89 8.95
CA LYS A 75 -17.82 -9.21 8.56
C LYS A 75 -17.61 -10.22 9.69
N LEU A 76 -18.64 -10.39 10.53
CA LEU A 76 -18.78 -11.53 11.46
C LEU A 76 -18.84 -12.89 10.73
N ASP A 77 -19.04 -12.88 9.41
CA ASP A 77 -19.12 -14.09 8.59
C ASP A 77 -18.38 -13.86 7.25
N ARG A 78 -17.39 -14.71 6.97
CA ARG A 78 -16.62 -14.82 5.71
C ARG A 78 -15.70 -13.65 5.37
N TYR A 79 -14.43 -13.86 5.69
CA TYR A 79 -13.28 -13.27 5.01
C TYR A 79 -13.35 -13.68 3.54
N THR A 80 -13.98 -12.87 2.70
CA THR A 80 -13.80 -12.96 1.25
C THR A 80 -12.39 -12.46 0.96
N CYS A 81 -11.56 -13.19 0.22
CA CYS A 81 -10.20 -12.77 -0.17
C CYS A 81 -10.16 -11.54 -1.10
N ASP A 82 -11.24 -10.79 -1.13
CA ASP A 82 -11.42 -9.59 -1.90
C ASP A 82 -11.41 -8.47 -0.88
N LEU A 83 -10.26 -7.80 -0.74
CA LEU A 83 -10.30 -6.36 -0.49
C LEU A 83 -11.02 -5.80 -1.70
N GLU A 84 -12.25 -5.30 -1.53
CA GLU A 84 -12.90 -4.64 -2.64
C GLU A 84 -12.13 -3.35 -2.92
N SER A 85 -11.80 -3.11 -4.17
CA SER A 85 -11.11 -1.87 -4.60
C SER A 85 -11.88 -0.66 -4.06
N GLY A 86 -11.19 0.21 -3.33
CA GLY A 86 -11.81 1.39 -2.71
C GLY A 86 -12.08 1.29 -1.21
N GLU A 87 -11.90 0.12 -0.60
CA GLU A 87 -12.14 -0.07 0.83
C GLU A 87 -11.05 0.53 1.71
N ALA A 88 -11.46 1.01 2.90
CA ALA A 88 -10.57 1.56 3.90
C ALA A 88 -10.67 0.77 5.22
N ILE A 89 -9.54 0.59 5.90
CA ILE A 89 -9.50 0.24 7.31
C ILE A 89 -9.10 1.45 8.14
N ILE A 90 -9.63 1.54 9.36
CA ILE A 90 -9.34 2.63 10.27
C ILE A 90 -8.59 2.09 11.48
N LEU A 91 -7.43 2.67 11.75
CA LEU A 91 -6.67 2.41 12.96
C LEU A 91 -6.63 3.67 13.83
N LYS A 92 -6.54 3.52 15.15
CA LYS A 92 -6.46 4.64 16.10
C LYS A 92 -5.42 4.41 17.18
N LYS A 93 -4.79 5.50 17.62
CA LYS A 93 -3.90 5.55 18.77
C LYS A 93 -4.12 6.90 19.44
N ASP A 94 -4.62 6.92 20.67
CA ASP A 94 -4.96 8.15 21.39
C ASP A 94 -5.87 9.08 20.56
N ASN A 95 -5.40 10.30 20.27
CA ASN A 95 -6.06 11.29 19.42
C ASN A 95 -5.72 11.16 17.92
N TYR A 96 -4.86 10.22 17.56
CA TYR A 96 -4.46 9.96 16.18
C TYR A 96 -5.35 8.90 15.52
N LYS A 97 -5.57 9.08 14.22
CA LYS A 97 -6.33 8.16 13.37
C LYS A 97 -5.61 7.98 12.04
N LEU A 98 -5.47 6.73 11.63
CA LEU A 98 -5.03 6.34 10.30
C LEU A 98 -6.22 5.79 9.52
N GLU A 99 -6.37 6.24 8.29
CA GLU A 99 -7.26 5.65 7.29
C GLU A 99 -6.39 5.04 6.19
N ILE A 100 -6.37 3.72 6.08
CA ILE A 100 -5.58 2.99 5.09
C ILE A 100 -6.54 2.49 4.00
N ILE A 101 -6.43 3.08 2.82
CA ILE A 101 -7.29 2.86 1.66
C ILE A 101 -6.57 1.99 0.64
N TYR A 102 -7.20 0.90 0.22
CA TYR A 102 -6.65 -0.04 -0.76
C TYR A 102 -7.21 0.22 -2.16
N ASP A 103 -6.31 0.30 -3.15
CA ASP A 103 -6.59 0.27 -4.59
C ASP A 103 -7.77 1.19 -5.00
N ARG A 104 -7.75 2.46 -4.60
CA ARG A 104 -8.86 3.40 -4.83
C ARG A 104 -8.53 4.45 -5.87
N PHE A 105 -9.43 4.65 -6.84
CA PHE A 105 -9.40 5.86 -7.67
C PHE A 105 -9.74 7.07 -6.80
N ILE A 106 -8.77 7.95 -6.61
CA ILE A 106 -8.91 9.20 -5.86
C ILE A 106 -9.81 10.16 -6.65
N ASN A 107 -10.89 10.66 -6.05
CA ASN A 107 -11.85 11.52 -6.75
C ASN A 107 -11.24 12.83 -7.27
N ARG A 108 -11.80 13.38 -8.35
CA ARG A 108 -11.51 14.76 -8.74
C ARG A 108 -12.35 15.70 -7.88
N VAL A 109 -11.87 16.94 -7.71
CA VAL A 109 -12.63 17.99 -6.99
C VAL A 109 -14.04 18.13 -7.55
N ARG A 110 -14.18 18.11 -8.88
CA ARG A 110 -15.48 18.23 -9.56
C ARG A 110 -16.44 17.08 -9.25
N ASP A 111 -15.92 15.89 -8.92
CA ASP A 111 -16.73 14.69 -8.69
C ASP A 111 -17.39 14.74 -7.30
N ILE A 112 -16.82 15.51 -6.38
CA ILE A 112 -17.25 15.58 -4.97
C ILE A 112 -17.74 16.97 -4.56
N LYS A 113 -17.59 17.98 -5.42
CA LYS A 113 -18.03 19.35 -5.15
C LYS A 113 -19.51 19.36 -4.75
N GLY A 114 -19.81 19.96 -3.60
CA GLY A 114 -21.17 20.03 -3.06
C GLY A 114 -21.63 18.80 -2.30
N ARG A 115 -20.81 17.74 -2.21
CA ARG A 115 -21.01 16.64 -1.27
C ARG A 115 -20.43 17.02 0.09
N ASN A 116 -21.09 16.57 1.17
CA ASN A 116 -20.60 16.76 2.54
C ASN A 116 -19.55 15.70 2.90
N ILE A 117 -18.48 15.60 2.09
CA ILE A 117 -17.42 14.59 2.22
C ILE A 117 -16.07 15.31 2.10
N SER A 118 -15.20 15.11 3.09
CA SER A 118 -13.82 15.57 3.06
C SER A 118 -12.89 14.40 2.74
N GLU A 119 -12.07 14.52 1.70
CA GLU A 119 -11.16 13.46 1.26
C GLU A 119 -9.97 14.01 0.46
N VAL A 120 -8.96 13.15 0.27
CA VAL A 120 -7.90 13.40 -0.70
C VAL A 120 -8.48 13.37 -2.11
N VAL A 121 -8.04 14.31 -2.94
CA VAL A 121 -8.50 14.51 -4.31
C VAL A 121 -7.33 14.71 -5.27
N SER A 122 -7.53 14.42 -6.55
CA SER A 122 -6.56 14.75 -7.59
C SER A 122 -7.22 14.99 -8.94
N ASN A 123 -6.69 15.94 -9.70
CA ASN A 123 -7.09 16.18 -11.09
C ASN A 123 -6.19 15.45 -12.11
N ARG A 124 -5.16 14.72 -11.65
CA ARG A 124 -4.26 13.95 -12.52
C ARG A 124 -4.96 12.70 -13.04
N GLU A 125 -4.56 12.21 -14.21
CA GLU A 125 -5.09 10.94 -14.74
C GLU A 125 -4.61 9.72 -13.92
N ARG A 126 -3.32 9.72 -13.55
CA ARG A 126 -2.73 8.71 -12.68
C ARG A 126 -3.06 9.02 -11.21
N ARG A 127 -4.21 8.54 -10.75
CA ARG A 127 -4.78 8.86 -9.42
C ARG A 127 -5.31 7.63 -8.66
N ARG A 128 -4.76 6.45 -8.93
CA ARG A 128 -5.15 5.18 -8.28
C ARG A 128 -3.91 4.55 -7.64
N PRO A 129 -3.51 4.99 -6.44
CA PRO A 129 -2.45 4.32 -5.69
C PRO A 129 -2.92 2.94 -5.23
N ASP A 130 -1.98 2.00 -5.12
CA ASP A 130 -2.25 0.68 -4.55
C ASP A 130 -2.62 0.80 -3.06
N ILE A 131 -1.96 1.69 -2.32
CA ILE A 131 -2.31 2.03 -0.93
C ILE A 131 -2.16 3.54 -0.71
N LEU A 132 -3.21 4.17 -0.18
CA LEU A 132 -3.18 5.54 0.34
C LEU A 132 -3.43 5.50 1.84
N ILE A 133 -2.57 6.13 2.63
CA ILE A 133 -2.73 6.27 4.07
C ILE A 133 -2.95 7.74 4.39
N ASN A 134 -4.08 8.07 5.02
CA ASN A 134 -4.37 9.41 5.52
C ASN A 134 -4.18 9.43 7.04
N PHE A 135 -3.42 10.42 7.51
CA PHE A 135 -3.17 10.64 8.94
C PHE A 135 -3.97 11.83 9.45
N TYR A 136 -4.63 11.62 10.58
CA TYR A 136 -5.46 12.60 11.24
C TYR A 136 -5.08 12.72 12.71
N GLU A 137 -5.17 13.94 13.23
CA GLU A 137 -5.04 14.23 14.66
C GLU A 137 -6.28 14.99 15.10
N ASN A 138 -6.93 14.56 16.20
CA ASN A 138 -8.18 15.18 16.68
C ASN A 138 -9.27 15.25 15.59
N ASN A 139 -9.34 14.24 14.71
CA ASN A 139 -10.17 14.17 13.50
C ASN A 139 -9.88 15.22 12.41
N ILE A 140 -8.82 16.01 12.55
CA ILE A 140 -8.36 16.96 11.54
C ILE A 140 -7.35 16.25 10.65
N PHE A 141 -7.53 16.31 9.33
CA PHE A 141 -6.59 15.75 8.37
C PHE A 141 -5.25 16.47 8.46
N ILE A 142 -4.15 15.74 8.57
CA ILE A 142 -2.78 16.29 8.67
C ILE A 142 -2.07 16.15 7.34
N LYS A 143 -1.85 14.90 6.89
CA LYS A 143 -1.03 14.53 5.74
C LYS A 143 -1.38 13.13 5.23
N SER A 144 -0.84 12.78 4.07
CA SER A 144 -0.98 11.46 3.45
C SER A 144 0.38 10.82 3.13
N LEU A 145 0.36 9.49 3.05
CA LEU A 145 1.45 8.66 2.53
C LEU A 145 0.90 7.78 1.42
N VAL A 146 1.65 7.62 0.32
CA VAL A 146 1.29 6.71 -0.77
C VAL A 146 2.29 5.57 -0.84
N ILE A 147 1.77 4.34 -0.97
CA ILE A 147 2.56 3.15 -1.28
C ILE A 147 2.09 2.60 -2.63
N GLU A 148 3.03 2.44 -3.55
CA GLU A 148 2.81 1.84 -4.86
C GLU A 148 3.59 0.51 -4.94
N VAL A 149 2.91 -0.59 -5.23
CA VAL A 149 3.46 -1.94 -5.22
C VAL A 149 3.64 -2.43 -6.64
N LYS A 150 4.89 -2.71 -7.03
CA LYS A 150 5.22 -3.21 -8.37
C LYS A 150 5.86 -4.59 -8.30
N TYR A 151 5.12 -5.62 -8.70
CA TYR A 151 5.65 -6.99 -8.83
C TYR A 151 6.51 -7.18 -10.10
N ARG A 152 7.64 -6.49 -10.17
CA ARG A 152 8.62 -6.55 -11.28
C ARG A 152 10.02 -6.20 -10.78
N LYS A 153 11.04 -6.51 -11.59
CA LYS A 153 12.44 -6.21 -11.27
C LYS A 153 12.69 -4.70 -11.23
N LYS A 154 13.62 -4.26 -10.36
CA LYS A 154 14.02 -2.86 -10.15
C LYS A 154 14.24 -2.06 -11.43
N GLY A 155 14.99 -2.59 -12.39
CA GLY A 155 15.29 -1.88 -13.65
C GLY A 155 14.07 -1.52 -14.52
N ASN A 156 12.92 -2.18 -14.28
CA ASN A 156 11.65 -1.88 -14.95
C ASN A 156 10.74 -0.93 -14.15
N ILE A 157 11.19 -0.53 -12.97
CA ILE A 157 10.52 0.38 -12.04
C ILE A 157 11.25 1.72 -12.05
N TYR A 158 12.57 1.67 -11.94
CA TYR A 158 13.43 2.85 -11.91
C TYR A 158 14.64 2.64 -12.83
N ASN A 159 14.91 3.65 -13.67
CA ASN A 159 16.08 3.71 -14.52
C ASN A 159 16.58 5.16 -14.54
N LYS A 160 17.84 5.37 -14.15
CA LYS A 160 18.46 6.72 -14.12
C LYS A 160 18.48 7.39 -15.50
N ASN A 161 18.45 6.60 -16.57
CA ASN A 161 18.61 7.08 -17.94
C ASN A 161 17.29 7.20 -18.71
N ILE A 162 16.20 6.61 -18.21
CA ILE A 162 14.92 6.54 -18.93
C ILE A 162 13.79 6.76 -17.93
N GLU A 163 12.96 7.76 -18.21
CA GLU A 163 11.75 8.00 -17.43
C GLU A 163 10.79 6.81 -17.57
N THR A 164 10.42 6.21 -16.44
CA THR A 164 9.53 5.05 -16.42
C THR A 164 8.09 5.49 -16.22
N ASP A 165 7.13 4.66 -16.64
CA ASP A 165 5.71 4.87 -16.32
C ASP A 165 5.46 4.89 -14.81
N VAL A 166 6.26 4.15 -14.02
CA VAL A 166 6.19 4.20 -12.56
C VAL A 166 6.58 5.59 -12.05
N MET A 167 7.69 6.17 -12.51
CA MET A 167 8.08 7.52 -12.08
C MET A 167 6.99 8.54 -12.38
N ASN A 168 6.40 8.48 -13.58
CA ASN A 168 5.27 9.32 -13.95
C ASN A 168 4.06 9.16 -13.01
N GLN A 169 3.79 7.93 -12.57
CA GLN A 169 2.74 7.62 -11.60
C GLN A 169 3.05 8.21 -10.23
N LEU A 170 4.28 8.03 -9.71
CA LEU A 170 4.70 8.58 -8.42
C LEU A 170 4.71 10.12 -8.42
N ILE A 171 5.16 10.75 -9.52
CA ILE A 171 5.11 12.21 -9.69
C ILE A 171 3.66 12.71 -9.63
N ALA A 172 2.72 12.00 -10.27
CA ALA A 172 1.31 12.39 -10.23
C ALA A 172 0.72 12.36 -8.81
N TYR A 173 1.16 11.43 -7.96
CA TYR A 173 0.68 11.32 -6.58
C TYR A 173 1.12 12.47 -5.67
N ARG A 174 2.25 13.11 -5.96
CA ARG A 174 2.68 14.33 -5.23
C ARG A 174 1.67 15.47 -5.35
N GLU A 175 0.87 15.44 -6.41
CA GLU A 175 -0.11 16.46 -6.75
C GLU A 175 -1.51 16.11 -6.22
N PHE A 176 -1.57 15.23 -5.22
CA PHE A 176 -2.78 14.97 -4.46
C PHE A 176 -3.01 16.11 -3.48
N ASP A 177 -4.23 16.59 -3.46
CA ASP A 177 -4.70 17.67 -2.61
C ASP A 177 -5.71 17.12 -1.59
N TYR A 178 -6.10 17.92 -0.61
CA TYR A 178 -7.19 17.58 0.30
C TYR A 178 -8.34 18.57 0.15
N TYR A 179 -9.53 18.02 -0.07
CA TYR A 179 -10.77 18.76 -0.09
C TYR A 179 -11.46 18.64 1.27
N ASP A 180 -11.84 19.77 1.84
CA ASP A 180 -12.58 19.83 3.10
C ASP A 180 -13.97 20.42 2.88
N ALA A 181 -15.01 19.59 3.03
CA ALA A 181 -16.41 19.99 2.90
C ALA A 181 -16.87 20.95 4.00
N SER A 182 -16.18 21.00 5.14
CA SER A 182 -16.50 21.92 6.23
C SER A 182 -15.90 23.32 6.02
N SER A 183 -14.99 23.47 5.06
CA SER A 183 -14.38 24.76 4.74
C SER A 183 -15.41 25.71 4.11
N LYS A 184 -15.40 26.99 4.53
CA LYS A 184 -16.35 28.05 4.15
C LYS A 184 -16.63 28.20 2.64
N ASN A 185 -15.82 27.61 1.77
CA ASN A 185 -15.93 27.71 0.32
C ASN A 185 -16.03 26.37 -0.43
N ASN A 186 -16.11 25.19 0.23
CA ASN A 186 -16.11 23.90 -0.47
C ASN A 186 -14.96 23.82 -1.50
N LYS A 187 -13.74 24.12 -1.03
CA LYS A 187 -12.52 24.20 -1.85
C LYS A 187 -11.49 23.19 -1.36
N VAL A 188 -10.52 22.93 -2.23
CA VAL A 188 -9.23 22.36 -1.82
C VAL A 188 -8.68 23.21 -0.68
N SER A 189 -8.57 22.60 0.51
CA SER A 189 -8.14 23.27 1.73
C SER A 189 -6.64 23.12 1.97
N LYS A 190 -6.04 22.05 1.45
CA LYS A 190 -4.59 21.81 1.46
C LYS A 190 -4.13 21.28 0.11
N GLN A 191 -2.99 21.75 -0.35
CA GLN A 191 -2.39 21.29 -1.60
C GLN A 191 -1.22 20.35 -1.31
N ARG A 192 -0.95 19.41 -2.23
CA ARG A 192 0.22 18.50 -2.18
C ARG A 192 0.37 17.83 -0.83
N VAL A 193 -0.68 17.15 -0.39
CA VAL A 193 -0.81 16.61 0.97
C VAL A 193 -0.07 15.30 1.19
N VAL A 194 0.47 14.70 0.13
CA VAL A 194 1.27 13.48 0.21
C VAL A 194 2.70 13.84 0.61
N GLU A 195 3.04 13.57 1.87
CA GLU A 195 4.36 13.85 2.44
C GLU A 195 5.42 12.84 1.99
N LYS A 196 5.04 11.56 1.91
CA LYS A 196 5.95 10.46 1.59
C LYS A 196 5.35 9.54 0.53
N ILE A 197 6.19 9.14 -0.43
CA ILE A 197 5.83 8.19 -1.49
C ILE A 197 6.84 7.05 -1.49
N ILE A 198 6.33 5.83 -1.37
CA ILE A 198 7.12 4.60 -1.29
C ILE A 198 6.71 3.66 -2.42
N ALA A 199 7.67 3.27 -3.26
CA ALA A 199 7.50 2.21 -4.23
C ALA A 199 8.09 0.90 -3.68
N ILE A 200 7.27 -0.13 -3.57
CA ILE A 200 7.67 -1.45 -3.06
C ILE A 200 7.78 -2.44 -4.20
N PHE A 201 8.82 -3.27 -4.20
CA PHE A 201 9.03 -4.27 -5.23
C PHE A 201 9.78 -5.51 -4.70
N PRO A 202 9.62 -6.67 -5.34
CA PRO A 202 10.31 -7.87 -4.92
C PRO A 202 11.80 -7.82 -5.32
N SER A 203 12.70 -7.97 -4.34
CA SER A 203 14.12 -8.25 -4.57
C SER A 203 14.70 -9.16 -3.49
N ASN A 204 15.79 -9.86 -3.82
CA ASN A 204 16.56 -10.66 -2.87
C ASN A 204 17.67 -9.85 -2.18
N ASP A 205 17.94 -8.63 -2.62
CA ASP A 205 19.06 -7.83 -2.13
C ASP A 205 18.56 -6.55 -1.47
N ILE A 206 18.88 -6.36 -0.19
CA ILE A 206 18.53 -5.14 0.54
C ILE A 206 19.21 -3.91 -0.05
N LYS A 207 20.36 -4.08 -0.73
CA LYS A 207 21.09 -3.01 -1.43
C LYS A 207 20.32 -2.47 -2.62
N ASP A 208 19.24 -3.13 -3.03
CA ASP A 208 18.33 -2.57 -4.02
C ASP A 208 17.48 -1.42 -3.47
N TYR A 209 17.46 -1.22 -2.15
CA TYR A 209 16.91 0.00 -1.55
C TYR A 209 17.57 1.23 -2.14
N TYR A 210 16.76 2.20 -2.51
CA TYR A 210 17.21 3.42 -3.15
C TYR A 210 16.26 4.57 -2.86
N VAL A 211 16.80 5.77 -2.69
CA VAL A 211 16.04 7.01 -2.60
C VAL A 211 16.33 7.83 -3.84
N ASP A 212 15.29 8.21 -4.56
CA ASP A 212 15.45 9.11 -5.69
C ASP A 212 15.93 10.49 -5.24
N GLU A 213 17.01 11.00 -5.82
CA GLU A 213 17.65 12.25 -5.40
C GLU A 213 16.85 13.50 -5.81
N THR A 214 15.94 13.40 -6.78
CA THR A 214 15.18 14.53 -7.30
C THR A 214 13.86 14.72 -6.56
N TYR A 215 13.14 13.61 -6.39
CA TYR A 215 11.79 13.57 -5.85
C TYR A 215 11.71 12.97 -4.46
N TYR A 216 12.81 12.41 -3.94
CA TYR A 216 12.90 11.75 -2.64
C TYR A 216 11.95 10.55 -2.48
N PHE A 217 11.57 9.92 -3.59
CA PHE A 217 10.78 8.69 -3.60
C PHE A 217 11.61 7.52 -3.05
N GLN A 218 11.01 6.76 -2.16
CA GLN A 218 11.64 5.61 -1.52
C GLN A 218 11.34 4.35 -2.34
N PHE A 219 12.37 3.64 -2.79
CA PHE A 219 12.23 2.35 -3.48
C PHE A 219 12.68 1.25 -2.54
N ILE A 220 11.74 0.54 -1.93
CA ILE A 220 12.04 -0.46 -0.88
C ILE A 220 11.88 -1.88 -1.44
N PRO A 221 12.96 -2.69 -1.44
CA PRO A 221 12.87 -4.10 -1.79
C PRO A 221 12.22 -4.87 -0.65
N ILE A 222 11.07 -5.51 -0.88
CA ILE A 222 10.44 -6.38 0.11
C ILE A 222 10.27 -7.78 -0.46
N LYS A 223 10.80 -8.77 0.26
CA LYS A 223 10.61 -10.17 -0.08
C LYS A 223 10.24 -11.00 1.15
N PRO A 224 9.15 -11.78 1.08
CA PRO A 224 8.87 -12.77 2.11
C PRO A 224 9.99 -13.80 2.23
N LEU A 225 10.40 -14.12 3.45
CA LEU A 225 11.46 -15.07 3.76
C LEU A 225 10.84 -16.35 4.34
N GLU A 226 11.19 -17.52 3.80
CA GLU A 226 10.57 -18.80 4.20
C GLU A 226 10.72 -19.17 5.68
N LYS A 227 11.74 -18.64 6.35
CA LYS A 227 12.13 -19.01 7.71
C LYS A 227 12.08 -17.83 8.70
N SER A 228 11.60 -16.66 8.26
CA SER A 228 11.52 -15.47 9.10
C SER A 228 10.11 -14.91 9.10
N VAL A 229 9.66 -14.47 10.27
CA VAL A 229 8.38 -13.75 10.42
C VAL A 229 8.49 -12.37 9.76
N THR A 230 9.67 -11.74 9.81
CA THR A 230 9.93 -10.45 9.19
C THR A 230 10.54 -10.62 7.79
N PRO A 231 9.96 -9.98 6.75
CA PRO A 231 10.52 -10.02 5.40
C PRO A 231 11.80 -9.21 5.28
N LEU A 232 12.56 -9.47 4.19
CA LEU A 232 13.60 -8.55 3.75
C LEU A 232 12.98 -7.16 3.55
N GLY A 233 13.66 -6.10 3.98
CA GLY A 233 13.19 -4.71 3.83
C GLY A 233 12.17 -4.25 4.87
N TYR A 234 11.75 -5.13 5.79
CA TYR A 234 10.79 -4.79 6.85
C TYR A 234 11.22 -3.58 7.67
N GLU A 235 12.44 -3.60 8.22
CA GLU A 235 12.98 -2.53 9.06
C GLU A 235 13.03 -1.17 8.35
N ILE A 236 13.31 -1.18 7.03
CA ILE A 236 13.32 0.05 6.24
C ILE A 236 11.89 0.59 6.14
N LEU A 237 10.92 -0.25 5.80
CA LEU A 237 9.52 0.17 5.73
C LEU A 237 9.01 0.61 7.11
N TYR A 238 9.34 -0.13 8.18
CA TYR A 238 8.99 0.21 9.56
C TYR A 238 9.42 1.63 9.89
N LYS A 239 10.71 1.94 9.69
CA LYS A 239 11.26 3.27 9.94
C LYS A 239 10.55 4.36 9.11
N GLN A 240 10.24 4.07 7.85
CA GLN A 240 9.54 5.03 6.99
C GLN A 240 8.09 5.30 7.42
N LEU A 241 7.41 4.29 7.98
CA LEU A 241 6.05 4.44 8.51
C LEU A 241 6.05 5.08 9.90
N GLU A 242 7.04 4.77 10.74
CA GLU A 242 7.28 5.43 12.03
C GLU A 242 7.54 6.93 11.83
N GLU A 243 8.46 7.30 10.94
CA GLU A 243 8.73 8.70 10.57
C GLU A 243 7.50 9.43 10.03
N PHE A 244 6.54 8.71 9.45
CA PHE A 244 5.32 9.33 8.91
C PHE A 244 4.31 9.67 10.00
N VAL A 245 4.24 8.90 11.09
CA VAL A 245 3.29 9.15 12.19
C VAL A 245 3.86 9.97 13.34
N ASN A 246 5.17 10.19 13.33
CA ASN A 246 5.88 11.15 14.19
C ASN A 246 5.93 12.55 13.56
#